data_AF-A0A8C4Q424-F1
#
_entry.id   AF-A0A8C4Q424-F1
#
_cell.length_a   1.000
_cell.length_b   1.000
_cell.length_c   1.000
_cell.angle_alpha   90.00
_cell.angle_beta   90.00
_cell.angle_gamma   90.00
#
_symmetry.space_group_name_H-M   'P 1'
#
loop_
_entity.id
_entity.type
_entity.pdbx_description
1 polymer ?
#
loop_
_entity_poly.entity_id
_entity_poly.type
_entity_poly.pdbx_seq_one_letter_code
_entity_poly.pdbx_strand_id
1 'polypeptide(L)'
;MLHILTNDVDIETPANIPSLQEPSALIIDGHAMIQAMGKPSHCRTFADLGRTYHERIVKLFHQSFTRIDIVFDRYIGTGSIKSATRSKRGQKKRPIRKIIDRGDVPLPEVWDRFIALDQNKADLAKFVAEYLISTDRNYSQSCELIVGGGFAEPEMAKSTTCGPITDLAANHEEADTRMVAHAAHTVREKYKRVVMESKDTDVLLLLIHFFGDANVDLWMKSGTSKKRVYYQIAPIVQKLSRSVRNNLLGFPAFTGCDVTSSFYGYGKRSCWKVYVEQPELLANIGRDGSTDEAEKFLCHLYGVDNADDLLSAKSQMFEKGLRDFEKLPPTFDAFEVHHIRSNHQAKIWYQADKPRIAVEAPEEMGGWKLTDSGLEIVWMRLPAIPASCTELVTCACKSKCRTSICKCSKSRQNCIPACGCDAVNCNNDHH
;
A
#
# COMPACT_ATOMS: atom_id res chain seq x y z
N MET A 1 2.16 -2.08 -10.41
CA MET A 1 3.03 -0.88 -10.44
C MET A 1 4.43 -1.21 -10.94
N LEU A 2 5.12 -2.18 -10.35
CA LEU A 2 6.44 -2.67 -10.78
C LEU A 2 6.57 -2.80 -12.31
N HIS A 3 5.67 -3.57 -12.95
CA HIS A 3 5.65 -3.73 -14.42
C HIS A 3 5.56 -2.39 -15.18
N ILE A 4 4.77 -1.44 -14.68
CA ILE A 4 4.60 -0.13 -15.31
C ILE A 4 5.91 0.66 -15.25
N LEU A 5 6.61 0.59 -14.11
CA LEU A 5 7.85 1.34 -13.89
C LEU A 5 9.11 0.68 -14.46
N THR A 6 9.03 -0.59 -14.87
CA THR A 6 10.20 -1.37 -15.31
C THR A 6 10.07 -1.83 -16.76
N ASN A 7 8.96 -2.48 -17.11
CA ASN A 7 8.81 -3.07 -18.44
C ASN A 7 8.35 -2.05 -19.47
N ASP A 8 7.41 -1.17 -19.09
CA ASP A 8 6.93 -0.14 -20.02
C ASP A 8 7.97 0.98 -20.25
N VAL A 9 9.01 1.01 -19.41
CA VAL A 9 10.10 2.01 -19.43
C VAL A 9 11.42 1.42 -19.99
N ASP A 10 11.40 0.15 -20.40
CA ASP A 10 12.53 -0.58 -20.97
C ASP A 10 13.79 -0.57 -20.08
N ILE A 11 13.59 -0.92 -18.81
CA ILE A 11 14.67 -1.01 -17.81
C ILE A 11 15.19 -2.45 -17.74
N GLU A 12 16.49 -2.63 -17.91
CA GLU A 12 17.13 -3.92 -17.69
C GLU A 12 17.03 -4.35 -16.22
N THR A 13 16.68 -5.61 -16.01
CA THR A 13 16.48 -6.17 -14.67
C THR A 13 17.30 -7.44 -14.48
N PRO A 14 18.58 -7.31 -14.10
CA PRO A 14 19.48 -8.44 -14.04
C PRO A 14 19.13 -9.40 -12.90
N ALA A 15 19.60 -10.66 -13.05
CA ALA A 15 19.47 -11.68 -12.01
C ALA A 15 20.53 -11.57 -10.89
N ASN A 16 21.58 -10.76 -11.11
CA ASN A 16 22.68 -10.52 -10.18
C ASN A 16 23.08 -9.04 -10.21
N ILE A 17 23.62 -8.55 -9.12
CA ILE A 17 24.22 -7.20 -9.05
C ILE A 17 25.71 -7.27 -9.39
N PRO A 18 26.30 -6.24 -10.03
CA PRO A 18 27.74 -6.17 -10.26
C PRO A 18 28.52 -6.27 -8.95
N SER A 19 29.73 -6.81 -8.94
CA SER A 19 30.56 -6.75 -7.73
C SER A 19 30.96 -5.31 -7.41
N LEU A 20 31.10 -5.00 -6.12
CA LEU A 20 31.58 -3.72 -5.63
C LEU A 20 32.53 -3.97 -4.46
N GLN A 21 33.71 -3.36 -4.50
CA GLN A 21 34.72 -3.49 -3.43
C GLN A 21 34.45 -2.53 -2.25
N GLU A 22 33.50 -1.61 -2.42
CA GLU A 22 33.13 -0.61 -1.43
C GLU A 22 32.09 -1.14 -0.42
N PRO A 23 31.99 -0.50 0.77
CA PRO A 23 31.00 -0.85 1.79
C PRO A 23 29.59 -0.88 1.20
N SER A 24 28.96 -2.04 1.34
CA SER A 24 27.63 -2.34 0.80
C SER A 24 26.71 -2.79 1.93
N ALA A 25 25.48 -2.27 1.93
CA ALA A 25 24.46 -2.62 2.90
C ALA A 25 23.29 -3.36 2.23
N LEU A 26 22.72 -4.32 2.96
CA LEU A 26 21.51 -5.04 2.57
C LEU A 26 20.43 -4.85 3.63
N ILE A 27 19.29 -4.30 3.24
CA ILE A 27 18.13 -4.09 4.11
C ILE A 27 17.05 -5.09 3.70
N ILE A 28 16.55 -5.88 4.64
CA ILE A 28 15.66 -7.02 4.40
C ILE A 28 14.34 -6.79 5.13
N ASP A 29 13.24 -6.95 4.40
CA ASP A 29 11.92 -7.15 5.00
C ASP A 29 11.90 -8.48 5.76
N GLY A 30 11.87 -8.40 7.08
CA GLY A 30 11.92 -9.53 8.00
C GLY A 30 10.70 -10.45 7.89
N HIS A 31 9.50 -9.92 7.64
CA HIS A 31 8.32 -10.77 7.44
C HIS A 31 8.33 -11.43 6.08
N ALA A 32 8.80 -10.75 5.02
CA ALA A 32 9.03 -11.39 3.74
C ALA A 32 10.09 -12.49 3.84
N MET A 33 11.14 -12.29 4.64
CA MET A 33 12.16 -13.31 4.93
C MET A 33 11.54 -14.52 5.65
N ILE A 34 10.72 -14.30 6.68
CA ILE A 34 10.00 -15.36 7.40
C ILE A 34 9.11 -16.15 6.45
N GLN A 35 8.32 -15.47 5.63
CA GLN A 35 7.40 -16.11 4.68
C GLN A 35 8.17 -16.89 3.61
N ALA A 36 9.30 -16.37 3.13
CA ALA A 36 10.11 -17.04 2.13
C ALA A 36 10.81 -18.30 2.67
N MET A 37 11.19 -18.30 3.95
CA MET A 37 11.82 -19.45 4.60
C MET A 37 10.79 -20.54 4.96
N GLY A 38 9.59 -20.14 5.40
CA GLY A 38 8.54 -21.07 5.79
C GLY A 38 8.96 -21.98 6.94
N LYS A 39 8.61 -23.27 6.85
CA LYS A 39 9.05 -24.33 7.78
C LYS A 39 10.01 -25.28 7.06
N PRO A 40 11.34 -25.12 7.21
CA PRO A 40 12.29 -26.05 6.62
C PRO A 40 12.12 -27.47 7.18
N SER A 41 12.25 -28.49 6.33
CA SER A 41 11.98 -29.89 6.68
C SER A 41 12.92 -30.47 7.73
N HIS A 42 14.10 -29.88 7.92
CA HIS A 42 15.08 -30.29 8.93
C HIS A 42 14.87 -29.60 10.28
N CYS A 43 14.11 -28.50 10.34
CA CYS A 43 13.84 -27.82 11.60
C CYS A 43 12.74 -28.55 12.38
N ARG A 44 12.96 -28.72 13.69
CA ARG A 44 11.98 -29.31 14.63
C ARG A 44 11.55 -28.31 15.68
N THR A 45 12.45 -27.41 16.07
CA THR A 45 12.24 -26.40 17.12
C THR A 45 12.42 -24.97 16.58
N PHE A 46 12.00 -23.96 17.34
CA PHE A 46 12.29 -22.57 17.00
C PHE A 46 13.79 -22.26 17.05
N ALA A 47 14.59 -22.92 17.89
CA ALA A 47 16.04 -22.81 17.92
C ALA A 47 16.69 -23.31 16.62
N ASP A 48 16.19 -24.41 16.05
CA ASP A 48 16.64 -24.88 14.73
C ASP A 48 16.34 -23.83 13.66
N LEU A 49 15.15 -23.23 13.71
CA LEU A 49 14.74 -22.18 12.78
C LEU A 49 15.63 -20.93 12.94
N GLY A 50 15.91 -20.52 14.18
CA GLY A 50 16.84 -19.43 14.49
C GLY A 50 18.23 -19.68 13.90
N ARG A 51 18.74 -20.92 14.00
CA ARG A 51 20.03 -21.31 13.39
C ARG A 51 20.00 -21.16 11.87
N THR A 52 18.91 -21.58 11.22
CA THR A 52 18.74 -21.41 9.77
C THR A 52 18.74 -19.92 9.36
N TYR A 53 18.11 -19.04 10.14
CA TYR A 53 18.20 -17.59 9.89
C TYR A 53 19.63 -17.09 10.06
N HIS A 54 20.31 -17.46 11.15
CA HIS A 54 21.70 -17.07 11.39
C HIS A 54 22.62 -17.51 10.23
N GLU A 55 22.55 -18.77 9.81
CA GLU A 55 23.31 -19.30 8.67
C GLU A 55 23.03 -18.54 7.37
N ARG A 56 21.77 -18.12 7.14
CA ARG A 56 21.42 -17.28 6.01
C ARG A 56 22.12 -15.91 6.10
N ILE A 57 22.12 -15.26 7.26
CA ILE A 57 22.78 -13.96 7.45
C ILE A 57 24.30 -14.08 7.25
N VAL A 58 24.94 -15.11 7.81
CA VAL A 58 26.37 -15.39 7.60
C VAL A 58 26.68 -15.58 6.10
N LYS A 59 25.84 -16.31 5.36
CA LYS A 59 26.00 -16.45 3.90
C LYS A 59 25.87 -15.13 3.16
N LEU A 60 25.03 -14.21 3.62
CA LEU A 60 24.89 -12.88 3.02
C LEU A 60 26.11 -12.00 3.29
N PHE A 61 26.70 -12.05 4.49
CA PHE A 61 27.96 -11.36 4.77
C PHE A 61 29.10 -11.87 3.87
N HIS A 62 29.15 -13.17 3.57
CA HIS A 62 30.11 -13.71 2.59
C HIS A 62 29.86 -13.26 1.14
N GLN A 63 28.71 -12.65 0.83
CA GLN A 63 28.37 -12.10 -0.50
C GLN A 63 28.75 -10.61 -0.64
N SER A 64 29.70 -10.13 0.16
CA SER A 64 30.28 -8.77 0.13
C SER A 64 29.45 -7.66 0.80
N PHE A 65 28.41 -7.98 1.56
CA PHE A 65 27.74 -7.00 2.42
C PHE A 65 28.55 -6.85 3.72
N THR A 66 28.79 -5.61 4.16
CA THR A 66 29.42 -5.31 5.45
C THR A 66 28.40 -4.93 6.52
N ARG A 67 27.18 -4.55 6.09
CA ARG A 67 26.04 -4.27 6.97
C ARG A 67 24.78 -4.95 6.46
N ILE A 68 24.03 -5.56 7.36
CA ILE A 68 22.71 -6.13 7.08
C ILE A 68 21.72 -5.56 8.08
N ASP A 69 20.60 -5.06 7.59
CA ASP A 69 19.49 -4.58 8.41
C ASP A 69 18.30 -5.50 8.19
N ILE A 70 17.69 -6.01 9.26
CA ILE A 70 16.45 -6.80 9.20
C ILE A 70 15.35 -6.02 9.90
N VAL A 71 14.28 -5.74 9.17
CA VAL A 71 13.24 -4.82 9.60
C VAL A 71 11.91 -5.56 9.67
N PHE A 72 11.25 -5.54 10.82
CA PHE A 72 9.97 -6.21 11.04
C PHE A 72 8.80 -5.23 11.14
N ASP A 73 7.62 -5.69 10.73
CA ASP A 73 6.34 -5.05 11.02
C ASP A 73 6.04 -5.07 12.52
N ARG A 74 5.31 -4.05 12.96
CA ARG A 74 4.73 -3.92 14.28
C ARG A 74 3.23 -4.24 14.20
N TYR A 75 2.80 -5.26 14.94
CA TYR A 75 1.38 -5.62 15.03
C TYR A 75 0.72 -4.89 16.20
N ILE A 76 0.10 -3.74 15.92
CA ILE A 76 -0.63 -2.93 16.92
C ILE A 76 -2.08 -3.36 17.17
N GLY A 77 -2.53 -4.46 16.54
CA GLY A 77 -3.86 -5.02 16.76
C GLY A 77 -4.99 -4.21 16.10
N THR A 78 -6.08 -4.03 16.82
CA THR A 78 -7.35 -3.46 16.32
C THR A 78 -7.27 -1.98 15.94
N GLY A 79 -6.26 -1.26 16.44
CA GLY A 79 -5.98 0.14 16.07
C GLY A 79 -5.24 0.32 14.73
N SER A 80 -4.90 -0.77 14.03
CA SER A 80 -4.27 -0.67 12.70
C SER A 80 -5.31 -0.47 11.60
N ILE A 81 -5.07 0.48 10.70
CA ILE A 81 -5.87 0.68 9.47
C ILE A 81 -5.81 -0.53 8.51
N LYS A 82 -4.82 -1.42 8.69
CA LYS A 82 -4.66 -2.67 7.93
C LYS A 82 -5.27 -3.89 8.61
N SER A 83 -5.77 -3.77 9.84
CA SER A 83 -6.35 -4.89 10.59
C SER A 83 -7.51 -5.59 9.83
N ALA A 84 -8.40 -4.80 9.22
CA ALA A 84 -9.51 -5.30 8.41
C ALA A 84 -9.02 -6.08 7.17
N THR A 85 -8.01 -5.55 6.47
CA THR A 85 -7.43 -6.18 5.27
C THR A 85 -6.67 -7.46 5.63
N ARG A 86 -5.91 -7.47 6.74
CA ARG A 86 -5.25 -8.66 7.29
C ARG A 86 -6.25 -9.75 7.65
N SER A 87 -7.36 -9.38 8.28
CA SER A 87 -8.44 -10.31 8.65
C SER A 87 -9.08 -10.96 7.42
N LYS A 88 -9.39 -10.19 6.36
CA LYS A 88 -9.92 -10.73 5.09
C LYS A 88 -8.98 -11.75 4.44
N ARG A 89 -7.66 -11.54 4.52
CA ARG A 89 -6.65 -12.50 4.00
C ARG A 89 -6.60 -13.80 4.81
N GLY A 90 -6.92 -13.77 6.11
CA GLY A 90 -6.85 -14.92 7.03
C GLY A 90 -8.07 -15.86 7.05
N GLN A 91 -9.21 -15.47 6.45
CA GLN A 91 -10.50 -16.16 6.62
C GLN A 91 -10.58 -17.61 6.08
N LYS A 92 -9.58 -18.11 5.35
CA LYS A 92 -9.66 -19.44 4.72
C LYS A 92 -9.40 -20.62 5.66
N LYS A 93 -8.75 -20.43 6.82
CA LYS A 93 -8.39 -21.52 7.74
C LYS A 93 -8.44 -21.04 9.20
N ARG A 94 -9.01 -21.85 10.11
CA ARG A 94 -9.00 -21.55 11.56
C ARG A 94 -7.53 -21.46 12.03
N PRO A 95 -7.08 -20.29 12.51
CA PRO A 95 -5.70 -20.12 12.93
C PRO A 95 -5.34 -20.93 14.19
N ILE A 96 -4.06 -21.19 14.40
CA ILE A 96 -3.54 -21.92 15.58
C ILE A 96 -2.56 -21.02 16.34
N ARG A 97 -2.87 -20.69 17.60
CA ARG A 97 -1.95 -19.96 18.49
C ARG A 97 -0.85 -20.90 19.00
N LYS A 98 0.40 -20.46 18.97
CA LYS A 98 1.54 -21.17 19.57
C LYS A 98 2.48 -20.15 20.20
N ILE A 99 2.63 -20.23 21.52
CA ILE A 99 3.52 -19.34 22.29
C ILE A 99 4.97 -19.75 22.03
N ILE A 100 5.83 -18.76 21.80
CA ILE A 100 7.28 -18.93 21.64
C ILE A 100 7.96 -18.32 22.87
N ASP A 101 8.04 -19.08 23.97
CA ASP A 101 8.72 -18.66 25.20
C ASP A 101 10.20 -19.05 25.21
N ARG A 102 10.55 -20.17 24.56
CA ARG A 102 11.91 -20.71 24.48
C ARG A 102 12.23 -21.29 23.11
N GLY A 103 13.52 -21.47 22.84
CA GLY A 103 14.01 -22.01 21.57
C GLY A 103 13.70 -23.49 21.35
N ASP A 104 13.59 -24.30 22.40
CA ASP A 104 13.28 -25.74 22.33
C ASP A 104 11.82 -26.04 22.00
N VAL A 105 10.95 -25.02 21.99
CA VAL A 105 9.55 -25.15 21.63
C VAL A 105 9.43 -25.76 20.22
N PRO A 106 8.65 -26.85 20.05
CA PRO A 106 8.45 -27.48 18.75
C PRO A 106 7.74 -26.54 17.78
N LEU A 107 8.17 -26.57 16.52
CA LEU A 107 7.52 -25.85 15.43
C LEU A 107 6.08 -26.35 15.23
N PRO A 108 5.14 -25.47 14.86
CA PRO A 108 3.76 -25.86 14.61
C PRO A 108 3.69 -26.90 13.48
N GLU A 109 2.82 -27.88 13.61
CA GLU A 109 2.61 -28.91 12.58
C GLU A 109 2.17 -28.29 11.25
N VAL A 110 1.20 -27.36 11.31
CA VAL A 110 0.62 -26.67 10.15
C VAL A 110 1.07 -25.21 10.13
N TRP A 111 2.17 -24.93 9.44
CA TRP A 111 2.80 -23.60 9.37
C TRP A 111 1.85 -22.50 8.87
N ASP A 112 1.07 -22.78 7.82
CA ASP A 112 0.13 -21.81 7.24
C ASP A 112 -0.91 -21.31 8.25
N ARG A 113 -1.40 -22.18 9.14
CA ARG A 113 -2.39 -21.81 10.17
C ARG A 113 -1.75 -21.04 11.33
N PHE A 114 -0.48 -21.30 11.59
CA PHE A 114 0.29 -20.57 12.58
C PHE A 114 0.58 -19.15 12.09
N ILE A 115 1.13 -18.98 10.88
CA ILE A 115 1.53 -17.67 10.37
C ILE A 115 0.32 -16.78 9.99
N ALA A 116 -0.90 -17.32 9.99
CA ALA A 116 -2.11 -16.54 9.77
C ALA A 116 -2.47 -15.61 10.95
N LEU A 117 -1.96 -15.85 12.16
CA LEU A 117 -2.21 -15.00 13.33
C LEU A 117 -1.16 -13.91 13.47
N ASP A 118 -1.61 -12.67 13.60
CA ASP A 118 -0.73 -11.52 13.83
C ASP A 118 0.05 -11.65 15.14
N GLN A 119 -0.53 -12.23 16.20
CA GLN A 119 0.21 -12.50 17.45
C GLN A 119 1.37 -13.49 17.25
N ASN A 120 1.17 -14.53 16.42
CA ASN A 120 2.25 -15.47 16.13
C ASN A 120 3.34 -14.85 15.28
N LYS A 121 2.98 -13.95 14.34
CA LYS A 121 3.96 -13.20 13.55
C LYS A 121 4.79 -12.27 14.46
N ALA A 122 4.13 -11.56 15.37
CA ALA A 122 4.79 -10.70 16.35
C ALA A 122 5.75 -11.50 17.26
N ASP A 123 5.30 -12.62 17.83
CA ASP A 123 6.15 -13.49 18.66
C ASP A 123 7.32 -14.06 17.88
N LEU A 124 7.10 -14.46 16.61
CA LEU A 124 8.16 -15.00 15.78
C LEU A 124 9.18 -13.92 15.40
N ALA A 125 8.74 -12.72 15.05
CA ALA A 125 9.61 -11.58 14.81
C ALA A 125 10.46 -11.28 16.05
N LYS A 126 9.83 -11.29 17.24
CA LYS A 126 10.52 -11.14 18.52
C LYS A 126 11.60 -12.19 18.74
N PHE A 127 11.23 -13.46 18.63
CA PHE A 127 12.15 -14.57 18.78
C PHE A 127 13.33 -14.47 17.80
N VAL A 128 13.06 -14.21 16.51
CA VAL A 128 14.11 -14.12 15.49
C VAL A 128 15.04 -12.94 15.76
N ALA A 129 14.51 -11.77 16.12
CA ALA A 129 15.32 -10.60 16.42
C ALA A 129 16.23 -10.81 17.63
N GLU A 130 15.68 -11.32 18.74
CA GLU A 130 16.46 -11.64 19.95
C GLU A 130 17.50 -12.72 19.68
N TYR A 131 17.15 -13.75 18.91
CA TYR A 131 18.06 -14.83 18.55
C TYR A 131 19.25 -14.31 17.72
N LEU A 132 18.99 -13.47 16.73
CA LEU A 132 20.01 -12.96 15.81
C LEU A 132 20.93 -11.92 16.45
N ILE A 133 20.42 -11.09 17.37
CA ILE A 133 21.22 -10.06 18.04
C ILE A 133 21.98 -10.57 19.28
N SER A 134 21.73 -11.81 19.70
CA SER A 134 22.37 -12.37 20.90
C SER A 134 23.90 -12.44 20.76
N THR A 135 24.62 -12.16 21.85
CA THR A 135 26.10 -12.15 21.90
C THR A 135 26.72 -13.51 21.59
N ASP A 136 25.95 -14.59 21.73
CA ASP A 136 26.35 -15.95 21.35
C ASP A 136 26.36 -16.17 19.82
N ARG A 137 26.10 -15.13 19.02
CA ARG A 137 26.19 -15.17 17.56
C ARG A 137 27.48 -14.50 17.12
N ASN A 138 28.41 -15.33 16.67
CA ASN A 138 29.69 -14.88 16.15
C ASN A 138 29.55 -14.47 14.68
N TYR A 139 29.28 -13.20 14.45
CA TYR A 139 29.51 -12.55 13.17
C TYR A 139 30.98 -12.08 13.08
N SER A 140 31.51 -11.91 11.86
CA SER A 140 32.84 -11.32 11.68
C SER A 140 32.90 -9.93 12.29
N GLN A 141 34.04 -9.52 12.85
CA GLN A 141 34.22 -8.17 13.43
C GLN A 141 34.02 -7.05 12.39
N SER A 142 34.18 -7.35 11.11
CA SER A 142 33.95 -6.43 9.99
C SER A 142 32.49 -6.36 9.53
N CYS A 143 31.59 -7.12 10.16
CA CYS A 143 30.20 -7.26 9.76
C CYS A 143 29.28 -6.74 10.86
N GLU A 144 28.33 -5.90 10.48
CA GLU A 144 27.32 -5.36 11.36
C GLU A 144 25.93 -5.90 10.99
N LEU A 145 25.23 -6.48 11.96
CA LEU A 145 23.81 -6.81 11.83
C LEU A 145 22.99 -5.85 12.68
N ILE A 146 22.02 -5.19 12.05
CA ILE A 146 21.02 -4.35 12.70
C ILE A 146 19.65 -5.01 12.58
N VAL A 147 18.88 -5.00 13.67
CA VAL A 147 17.49 -5.47 13.66
C VAL A 147 16.58 -4.38 14.19
N GLY A 148 15.47 -4.09 13.51
CA GLY A 148 14.47 -3.09 13.90
C GLY A 148 13.05 -3.65 13.97
N GLY A 149 12.26 -3.21 14.95
CA GLY A 149 10.82 -3.49 15.05
C GLY A 149 10.43 -4.85 15.64
N GLY A 150 11.36 -5.79 15.75
CA GLY A 150 11.12 -7.13 16.28
C GLY A 150 11.45 -7.28 17.77
N PHE A 151 11.18 -6.30 18.63
CA PHE A 151 11.49 -6.44 20.07
C PHE A 151 10.25 -6.22 20.94
N ALA A 152 10.37 -6.53 22.24
CA ALA A 152 9.32 -6.22 23.22
C ALA A 152 8.98 -4.72 23.21
N GLU A 153 9.98 -3.86 23.05
CA GLU A 153 9.83 -2.46 22.71
C GLU A 153 9.74 -2.30 21.18
N PRO A 154 8.55 -2.03 20.61
CA PRO A 154 8.34 -2.15 19.16
C PRO A 154 9.07 -1.09 18.31
N GLU A 155 9.52 -0.02 18.94
CA GLU A 155 10.24 1.04 18.25
C GLU A 155 11.73 0.76 18.18
N MET A 156 12.24 -0.14 19.02
CA MET A 156 13.66 -0.36 19.19
C MET A 156 14.34 -0.91 17.94
N ALA A 157 15.58 -0.46 17.74
CA ALA A 157 16.55 -1.07 16.85
C ALA A 157 17.83 -1.40 17.62
N LYS A 158 18.49 -2.52 17.30
CA LYS A 158 19.75 -2.94 17.92
C LYS A 158 20.76 -3.35 16.86
N SER A 159 22.03 -3.04 17.10
CA SER A 159 23.21 -3.50 16.37
C SER A 159 23.97 -4.56 17.17
N THR A 160 24.57 -5.52 16.48
CA THR A 160 25.52 -6.47 17.07
C THR A 160 26.83 -5.81 17.52
N THR A 161 27.14 -4.60 17.05
CA THR A 161 28.41 -3.91 17.36
C THR A 161 28.26 -2.88 18.48
N CYS A 162 27.12 -2.17 18.55
CA CYS A 162 26.91 -1.06 19.49
C CYS A 162 25.65 -1.16 20.37
N GLY A 163 24.86 -2.24 20.25
CA GLY A 163 23.64 -2.40 21.03
C GLY A 163 22.50 -1.50 20.52
N PRO A 164 21.65 -0.91 21.38
CA PRO A 164 20.53 -0.07 20.95
C PRO A 164 20.95 1.13 20.09
N ILE A 165 20.22 1.39 19.00
CA ILE A 165 20.49 2.51 18.06
C ILE A 165 19.33 3.50 18.10
N THR A 166 19.55 4.67 18.70
CA THR A 166 18.53 5.71 18.86
C THR A 166 18.05 6.28 17.53
N ASP A 167 18.96 6.44 16.56
CA ASP A 167 18.66 7.00 15.25
C ASP A 167 17.74 6.12 14.39
N LEU A 168 17.61 4.85 14.77
CA LEU A 168 16.75 3.86 14.13
C LEU A 168 15.59 3.43 15.05
N ALA A 169 15.44 4.08 16.21
CA ALA A 169 14.29 3.88 17.07
C ALA A 169 13.06 4.55 16.43
N ALA A 170 12.17 3.74 15.86
CA ALA A 170 11.19 4.22 14.87
C ALA A 170 9.76 3.73 15.15
N ASN A 171 8.76 4.61 15.04
CA ASN A 171 7.35 4.29 15.37
C ASN A 171 6.56 3.64 14.22
N HIS A 172 7.22 3.33 13.11
CA HIS A 172 6.62 2.77 11.92
C HIS A 172 5.88 1.46 12.22
N GLU A 173 4.62 1.37 11.75
CA GLU A 173 3.87 0.13 11.82
C GLU A 173 4.44 -0.92 10.86
N GLU A 174 4.87 -0.51 9.67
CA GLU A 174 5.21 -1.44 8.59
C GLU A 174 6.70 -1.50 8.28
N ALA A 175 7.13 -2.67 7.83
CA ALA A 175 8.52 -2.90 7.45
C ALA A 175 8.90 -2.03 6.23
N ASP A 176 8.02 -1.86 5.25
CA ASP A 176 8.28 -1.11 4.01
C ASP A 176 8.77 0.33 4.28
N THR A 177 8.08 1.07 5.14
CA THR A 177 8.42 2.43 5.54
C THR A 177 9.60 2.44 6.49
N ARG A 178 9.69 1.51 7.44
CA ARG A 178 10.84 1.44 8.36
C ARG A 178 12.14 1.16 7.61
N MET A 179 12.09 0.34 6.56
CA MET A 179 13.24 0.11 5.68
C MET A 179 13.76 1.41 5.05
N VAL A 180 12.90 2.38 4.73
CA VAL A 180 13.32 3.69 4.20
C VAL A 180 14.13 4.47 5.23
N ALA A 181 13.73 4.50 6.50
CA ALA A 181 14.51 5.11 7.58
C ALA A 181 15.88 4.43 7.75
N HIS A 182 15.95 3.10 7.65
CA HIS A 182 17.21 2.36 7.66
C HIS A 182 18.09 2.66 6.44
N ALA A 183 17.49 2.84 5.25
CA ALA A 183 18.21 3.24 4.05
C ALA A 183 18.76 4.67 4.17
N ALA A 184 17.97 5.60 4.72
CA ALA A 184 18.42 6.97 4.97
C ALA A 184 19.60 7.00 5.94
N HIS A 185 19.53 6.22 7.02
CA HIS A 185 20.66 6.04 7.93
C HIS A 185 21.89 5.47 7.21
N THR A 186 21.72 4.43 6.40
CA THR A 186 22.82 3.81 5.64
C THR A 186 23.50 4.80 4.68
N VAL A 187 22.72 5.64 4.00
CA VAL A 187 23.23 6.70 3.12
C VAL A 187 23.98 7.78 3.93
N ARG A 188 23.49 8.15 5.12
CA ARG A 188 24.20 9.07 6.03
C ARG A 188 25.56 8.51 6.46
N GLU A 189 25.62 7.22 6.76
CA GLU A 189 26.84 6.46 7.07
C GLU A 189 27.75 6.21 5.86
N LYS A 190 27.48 6.85 4.71
CA LYS A 190 28.34 6.88 3.51
C LYS A 190 28.59 5.52 2.84
N TYR A 191 27.71 4.54 3.06
CA TYR A 191 27.69 3.32 2.27
C TYR A 191 27.51 3.64 0.78
N LYS A 192 28.31 3.01 -0.08
CA LYS A 192 28.30 3.30 -1.53
C LYS A 192 27.18 2.58 -2.24
N ARG A 193 26.76 1.43 -1.72
CA ARG A 193 25.65 0.64 -2.25
C ARG A 193 24.67 0.28 -1.15
N VAL A 194 23.38 0.41 -1.48
CA VAL A 194 22.28 -0.04 -0.65
C VAL A 194 21.38 -0.94 -1.48
N VAL A 195 21.11 -2.14 -0.96
CA VAL A 195 20.20 -3.10 -1.59
C VAL A 195 19.03 -3.32 -0.65
N MET A 196 17.80 -3.11 -1.12
CA MET A 196 16.58 -3.43 -0.39
C MET A 196 15.98 -4.74 -0.89
N GLU A 197 15.91 -5.76 -0.05
CA GLU A 197 15.21 -7.02 -0.34
C GLU A 197 13.76 -6.94 0.15
N SER A 198 12.83 -6.76 -0.80
CA SER A 198 11.39 -6.80 -0.53
C SER A 198 10.60 -7.39 -1.70
N LYS A 199 9.48 -8.03 -1.37
CA LYS A 199 8.47 -8.47 -2.34
C LYS A 199 7.40 -7.41 -2.59
N ASP A 200 7.30 -6.42 -1.72
CA ASP A 200 6.31 -5.37 -1.83
C ASP A 200 6.74 -4.36 -2.90
N THR A 201 5.84 -4.06 -3.83
CA THR A 201 6.12 -3.10 -4.90
C THR A 201 6.09 -1.66 -4.42
N ASP A 202 5.49 -1.39 -3.27
CA ASP A 202 5.41 -0.04 -2.68
C ASP A 202 6.80 0.43 -2.21
N VAL A 203 7.69 -0.51 -1.84
CA VAL A 203 9.11 -0.22 -1.55
C VAL A 203 9.82 0.42 -2.75
N LEU A 204 9.53 -0.01 -3.99
CA LEU A 204 10.12 0.61 -5.19
C LEU A 204 9.74 2.09 -5.29
N LEU A 205 8.48 2.42 -4.98
CA LEU A 205 7.96 3.78 -5.05
C LEU A 205 8.61 4.68 -3.99
N LEU A 206 8.75 4.15 -2.77
CA LEU A 206 9.46 4.82 -1.69
C LEU A 206 10.93 5.09 -2.07
N LEU A 207 11.62 4.12 -2.67
CA LEU A 207 13.00 4.30 -3.11
C LEU A 207 13.16 5.38 -4.18
N ILE A 208 12.27 5.40 -5.19
CA ILE A 208 12.26 6.42 -6.24
C ILE A 208 12.03 7.82 -5.66
N HIS A 209 11.09 7.93 -4.71
CA HIS A 209 10.72 9.21 -4.10
C HIS A 209 11.86 9.78 -3.23
N PHE A 210 12.37 9.01 -2.27
CA PHE A 210 13.31 9.51 -1.26
C PHE A 210 14.76 9.57 -1.75
N PHE A 211 15.15 8.64 -2.62
CA PHE A 211 16.56 8.48 -2.99
C PHE A 211 16.82 8.68 -4.49
N GLY A 212 15.82 9.15 -5.25
CA GLY A 212 16.00 9.33 -6.69
C GLY A 212 17.11 10.32 -7.07
N ASP A 213 17.36 11.32 -6.23
CA ASP A 213 18.44 12.30 -6.42
C ASP A 213 19.68 11.99 -5.53
N ALA A 214 19.70 10.85 -4.82
CA ALA A 214 20.81 10.49 -3.93
C ALA A 214 22.00 9.94 -4.73
N ASN A 215 23.21 10.38 -4.38
CA ASN A 215 24.45 9.86 -4.97
C ASN A 215 24.88 8.53 -4.32
N VAL A 216 24.08 7.48 -4.52
CA VAL A 216 24.29 6.14 -3.97
C VAL A 216 23.86 5.09 -5.01
N ASP A 217 24.58 3.97 -5.08
CA ASP A 217 24.20 2.86 -5.94
C ASP A 217 23.07 2.06 -5.30
N LEU A 218 21.83 2.41 -5.63
CA LEU A 218 20.63 1.91 -4.97
C LEU A 218 19.90 0.86 -5.81
N TRP A 219 19.55 -0.25 -5.16
CA TRP A 219 18.90 -1.39 -5.79
C TRP A 219 17.73 -1.90 -4.95
N MET A 220 16.66 -2.33 -5.61
CA MET A 220 15.65 -3.18 -5.02
C MET A 220 15.82 -4.60 -5.54
N LYS A 221 15.92 -5.57 -4.63
CA LYS A 221 15.90 -7.00 -4.92
C LYS A 221 14.50 -7.55 -4.66
N SER A 222 13.93 -8.22 -5.65
CA SER A 222 12.63 -8.88 -5.54
C SER A 222 12.63 -10.27 -6.18
N GLY A 223 11.45 -10.91 -6.18
CA GLY A 223 11.21 -12.22 -6.78
C GLY A 223 11.47 -13.40 -5.83
N THR A 224 11.67 -14.58 -6.42
CA THR A 224 11.89 -15.83 -5.67
C THR A 224 13.35 -16.25 -5.76
N SER A 225 13.77 -17.20 -4.93
CA SER A 225 15.13 -17.75 -5.01
C SER A 225 15.50 -18.27 -6.41
N LYS A 226 14.51 -18.76 -7.18
CA LYS A 226 14.65 -19.28 -8.55
C LYS A 226 14.56 -18.20 -9.64
N LYS A 227 13.85 -17.09 -9.38
CA LYS A 227 13.65 -15.97 -10.29
C LYS A 227 13.87 -14.69 -9.51
N ARG A 228 15.14 -14.38 -9.26
CA ARG A 228 15.56 -13.15 -8.58
C ARG A 228 15.63 -12.05 -9.61
N VAL A 229 15.17 -10.87 -9.23
CA VAL A 229 15.16 -9.71 -10.09
C VAL A 229 15.69 -8.53 -9.29
N TYR A 230 16.66 -7.82 -9.86
CA TYR A 230 17.20 -6.59 -9.29
C TYR A 230 16.76 -5.40 -10.14
N TYR A 231 16.29 -4.35 -9.46
CA TYR A 231 15.86 -3.09 -10.05
C TYR A 231 16.82 -2.00 -9.59
N GLN A 232 17.65 -1.49 -10.49
CA GLN A 232 18.48 -0.32 -10.19
C GLN A 232 17.59 0.92 -10.22
N ILE A 233 17.68 1.77 -9.20
CA ILE A 233 16.77 2.90 -9.05
C ILE A 233 17.13 4.05 -10.00
N ALA A 234 18.42 4.31 -10.23
CA ALA A 234 18.87 5.44 -11.05
C ALA A 234 18.34 5.41 -12.50
N PRO A 235 18.38 4.29 -13.24
CA PRO A 235 17.79 4.21 -14.59
C PRO A 235 16.28 4.50 -14.63
N ILE A 236 15.54 4.03 -13.62
CA ILE A 236 14.09 4.29 -13.51
C ILE A 236 13.85 5.79 -13.31
N VAL A 237 14.60 6.42 -12.39
CA VAL A 237 14.48 7.84 -12.07
C VAL A 237 14.75 8.73 -13.28
N GLN A 238 15.75 8.39 -14.11
CA GLN A 238 16.08 9.15 -15.32
C GLN A 238 14.95 9.20 -16.35
N LYS A 239 14.02 8.25 -16.30
CA LYS A 239 12.88 8.16 -17.22
C LYS A 239 11.61 8.81 -16.66
N LEU A 240 11.63 9.23 -15.40
CA LEU A 240 10.50 9.88 -14.74
C LEU A 240 10.79 11.38 -14.56
N SER A 241 9.82 12.21 -14.93
CA SER A 241 9.93 13.66 -14.68
C SER A 241 9.98 13.96 -13.18
N ARG A 242 10.59 15.09 -12.80
CA ARG A 242 10.66 15.49 -11.39
C ARG A 242 9.26 15.67 -10.77
N SER A 243 8.29 16.19 -11.54
CA SER A 243 6.91 16.34 -11.07
C SER A 243 6.27 14.99 -10.75
N VAL A 244 6.45 14.00 -11.64
CA VAL A 244 5.99 12.61 -11.42
C VAL A 244 6.62 11.99 -10.17
N ARG A 245 7.90 12.25 -9.89
CA ARG A 245 8.57 11.72 -8.70
C ARG A 245 8.10 12.37 -7.40
N ASN A 246 7.86 13.68 -7.42
CA ASN A 246 7.42 14.44 -6.23
C ASN A 246 6.01 14.06 -5.75
N ASN A 247 5.13 13.67 -6.69
CA ASN A 247 3.74 13.30 -6.40
C ASN A 247 3.50 11.78 -6.42
N LEU A 248 4.58 10.99 -6.57
CA LEU A 248 4.50 9.55 -6.84
C LEU A 248 3.80 8.77 -5.73
N LEU A 249 3.96 9.15 -4.47
CA LEU A 249 3.39 8.42 -3.33
C LEU A 249 1.88 8.71 -3.16
N GLY A 250 1.40 9.87 -3.61
CA GLY A 250 -0.02 10.19 -3.70
C GLY A 250 -0.76 9.31 -4.71
N PHE A 251 -0.11 8.95 -5.83
CA PHE A 251 -0.70 8.11 -6.87
C PHE A 251 -1.23 6.74 -6.38
N PRO A 252 -0.42 5.85 -5.76
CA PRO A 252 -0.89 4.56 -5.30
C PRO A 252 -1.91 4.69 -4.15
N ALA A 253 -1.74 5.68 -3.27
CA ALA A 253 -2.67 5.94 -2.16
C ALA A 253 -4.05 6.35 -2.69
N PHE A 254 -4.10 7.18 -3.74
CA PHE A 254 -5.35 7.66 -4.33
C PHE A 254 -6.01 6.64 -5.26
N THR A 255 -5.23 5.90 -6.05
CA THR A 255 -5.78 4.98 -7.06
C THR A 255 -5.99 3.55 -6.56
N GLY A 256 -5.82 3.34 -5.25
CA GLY A 256 -6.12 2.09 -4.55
C GLY A 256 -4.89 1.34 -4.05
N CYS A 257 -4.86 1.04 -2.76
CA CYS A 257 -3.82 0.24 -2.09
C CYS A 257 -4.49 -0.65 -1.01
N ASP A 258 -3.72 -1.18 -0.06
CA ASP A 258 -4.27 -2.06 0.98
C ASP A 258 -5.32 -1.41 1.89
N VAL A 259 -5.35 -0.08 1.96
CA VAL A 259 -6.27 0.70 2.84
C VAL A 259 -7.20 1.63 2.08
N THR A 260 -7.07 1.74 0.75
CA THR A 260 -7.91 2.59 -0.10
C THR A 260 -8.50 1.82 -1.27
N SER A 261 -9.70 2.21 -1.71
CA SER A 261 -10.38 1.59 -2.85
C SER A 261 -9.71 1.89 -4.18
N SER A 262 -9.93 1.01 -5.16
CA SER A 262 -9.72 1.33 -6.58
C SER A 262 -11.02 1.83 -7.23
N PHE A 263 -10.91 2.58 -8.31
CA PHE A 263 -12.06 3.01 -9.11
C PHE A 263 -12.50 1.89 -10.05
N TYR A 264 -13.81 1.58 -10.07
CA TYR A 264 -14.34 0.45 -10.82
C TYR A 264 -14.08 0.61 -12.33
N GLY A 265 -13.60 -0.45 -12.98
CA GLY A 265 -13.22 -0.43 -14.39
C GLY A 265 -11.85 0.19 -14.70
N TYR A 266 -11.20 0.84 -13.72
CA TYR A 266 -9.92 1.51 -13.90
C TYR A 266 -8.80 0.82 -13.12
N GLY A 267 -7.94 0.11 -13.84
CA GLY A 267 -6.72 -0.45 -13.28
C GLY A 267 -5.60 0.58 -13.12
N LYS A 268 -4.53 0.19 -12.42
CA LYS A 268 -3.34 1.03 -12.21
C LYS A 268 -2.72 1.55 -13.50
N ARG A 269 -2.78 0.78 -14.59
CA ARG A 269 -2.27 1.19 -15.91
C ARG A 269 -3.08 2.34 -16.50
N SER A 270 -4.41 2.30 -16.41
CA SER A 270 -5.27 3.39 -16.88
C SER A 270 -5.04 4.66 -16.06
N CYS A 271 -4.99 4.53 -14.74
CA CYS A 271 -4.71 5.66 -13.86
C CYS A 271 -3.32 6.26 -14.10
N TRP A 272 -2.31 5.42 -14.37
CA TRP A 272 -0.94 5.87 -14.62
C TRP A 272 -0.83 6.77 -15.87
N LYS A 273 -1.62 6.50 -16.91
CA LYS A 273 -1.63 7.33 -18.13
C LYS A 273 -2.06 8.77 -17.82
N VAL A 274 -3.14 8.94 -17.07
CA VAL A 274 -3.60 10.27 -16.63
C VAL A 274 -2.55 10.92 -15.72
N TYR A 275 -2.01 10.14 -14.78
CA TYR A 275 -1.05 10.65 -13.80
C TYR A 275 0.28 11.11 -14.41
N VAL A 276 0.84 10.38 -15.38
CA VAL A 276 2.13 10.76 -15.97
C VAL A 276 2.01 12.01 -16.85
N GLU A 277 0.82 12.26 -17.42
CA GLU A 277 0.51 13.46 -18.19
C GLU A 277 0.28 14.69 -17.29
N GLN A 278 -0.43 14.52 -16.16
CA GLN A 278 -0.79 15.60 -15.23
C GLN A 278 -0.53 15.21 -13.76
N PRO A 279 0.74 15.02 -13.35
CA PRO A 279 1.10 14.55 -12.02
C PRO A 279 0.74 15.52 -10.89
N GLU A 280 0.63 16.81 -11.18
CA GLU A 280 0.21 17.85 -10.26
C GLU A 280 -1.23 17.67 -9.76
N LEU A 281 -2.09 16.96 -10.50
CA LEU A 281 -3.45 16.72 -10.05
C LEU A 281 -3.54 15.88 -8.77
N LEU A 282 -2.47 15.15 -8.43
CA LEU A 282 -2.37 14.41 -7.18
C LEU A 282 -1.35 15.04 -6.20
N ALA A 283 -0.94 16.28 -6.43
CA ALA A 283 0.04 16.95 -5.57
C ALA A 283 -0.46 17.20 -4.14
N ASN A 284 -1.77 17.33 -3.94
CA ASN A 284 -2.34 17.57 -2.62
C ASN A 284 -2.55 16.29 -1.80
N ILE A 285 -2.45 15.11 -2.43
CA ILE A 285 -2.62 13.83 -1.74
C ILE A 285 -1.47 13.61 -0.75
N GLY A 286 -1.81 13.49 0.54
CA GLY A 286 -0.85 13.33 1.65
C GLY A 286 -0.30 14.64 2.21
N ARG A 287 -0.84 15.78 1.78
CA ARG A 287 -0.42 17.13 2.20
C ARG A 287 -1.58 17.98 2.73
N ASP A 288 -2.71 17.34 3.03
CA ASP A 288 -3.93 17.97 3.57
C ASP A 288 -4.41 19.17 2.73
N GLY A 289 -4.18 19.11 1.40
CA GLY A 289 -4.60 20.14 0.46
C GLY A 289 -6.03 19.93 -0.06
N SER A 290 -6.45 20.80 -0.99
CA SER A 290 -7.79 20.76 -1.59
C SER A 290 -8.07 19.44 -2.31
N THR A 291 -9.34 19.09 -2.39
CA THR A 291 -9.85 17.96 -3.17
C THR A 291 -9.95 18.28 -4.67
N ASP A 292 -9.94 19.55 -5.05
CA ASP A 292 -10.27 20.02 -6.41
C ASP A 292 -9.39 19.37 -7.49
N GLU A 293 -8.08 19.27 -7.25
CA GLU A 293 -7.15 18.66 -8.21
C GLU A 293 -7.38 17.15 -8.34
N ALA A 294 -7.66 16.47 -7.24
CA ALA A 294 -7.95 15.03 -7.23
C ALA A 294 -9.31 14.71 -7.85
N GLU A 295 -10.28 15.63 -7.74
CA GLU A 295 -11.57 15.58 -8.43
C GLU A 295 -11.37 15.72 -9.95
N LYS A 296 -10.59 16.71 -10.39
CA LYS A 296 -10.22 16.86 -11.81
C LYS A 296 -9.48 15.64 -12.36
N PHE A 297 -8.60 15.02 -11.57
CA PHE A 297 -7.96 13.75 -11.95
C PHE A 297 -9.00 12.68 -12.27
N LEU A 298 -10.08 12.59 -11.49
CA LEU A 298 -11.16 11.64 -11.76
C LEU A 298 -11.97 12.03 -13.01
N CYS A 299 -12.27 13.31 -13.24
CA CYS A 299 -12.90 13.75 -14.49
C CYS A 299 -12.12 13.26 -15.72
N HIS A 300 -10.80 13.44 -15.73
CA HIS A 300 -9.92 12.92 -16.79
C HIS A 300 -9.92 11.38 -16.85
N LEU A 301 -9.87 10.70 -15.71
CA LEU A 301 -9.89 9.23 -15.66
C LEU A 301 -11.17 8.65 -16.28
N TYR A 302 -12.31 9.31 -16.04
CA TYR A 302 -13.61 8.92 -16.59
C TYR A 302 -13.85 9.43 -18.03
N GLY A 303 -12.88 10.12 -18.64
CA GLY A 303 -12.93 10.60 -20.02
C GLY A 303 -13.88 11.78 -20.22
N VAL A 304 -14.04 12.61 -19.19
CA VAL A 304 -14.89 13.81 -19.20
C VAL A 304 -14.04 15.05 -18.90
N ASP A 305 -13.07 15.32 -19.78
CA ASP A 305 -12.01 16.30 -19.53
C ASP A 305 -12.50 17.75 -19.36
N ASN A 306 -13.69 18.06 -19.88
CA ASN A 306 -14.30 19.39 -19.78
C ASN A 306 -15.16 19.57 -18.52
N ALA A 307 -15.23 18.58 -17.64
CA ALA A 307 -15.99 18.69 -16.40
C ALA A 307 -15.13 19.27 -15.28
N ASP A 308 -15.63 20.32 -14.64
CA ASP A 308 -14.97 20.96 -13.49
C ASP A 308 -15.08 20.12 -12.21
N ASP A 309 -16.08 19.23 -12.12
CA ASP A 309 -16.41 18.44 -10.94
C ASP A 309 -17.05 17.08 -11.27
N LEU A 310 -17.12 16.18 -10.28
CA LEU A 310 -17.66 14.82 -10.41
C LEU A 310 -19.16 14.78 -10.71
N LEU A 311 -19.93 15.76 -10.25
CA LEU A 311 -21.38 15.82 -10.50
C LEU A 311 -21.64 16.15 -11.96
N SER A 312 -20.93 17.14 -12.50
CA SER A 312 -20.89 17.53 -13.89
C SER A 312 -20.43 16.36 -14.77
N ALA A 313 -19.35 15.67 -14.38
CA ALA A 313 -18.88 14.48 -15.10
C ALA A 313 -19.93 13.37 -15.13
N LYS A 314 -20.55 13.07 -13.98
CA LYS A 314 -21.59 12.04 -13.85
C LYS A 314 -22.83 12.39 -14.70
N SER A 315 -23.24 13.65 -14.72
CA SER A 315 -24.38 14.12 -15.51
C SER A 315 -24.13 13.93 -17.02
N GLN A 316 -22.96 14.35 -17.51
CA GLN A 316 -22.58 14.17 -18.92
C GLN A 316 -22.51 12.69 -19.33
N MET A 317 -22.01 11.80 -18.45
CA MET A 317 -21.97 10.37 -18.73
C MET A 317 -23.38 9.74 -18.78
N PHE A 318 -24.28 10.22 -17.93
CA PHE A 318 -25.68 9.79 -17.93
C PHE A 318 -26.42 10.24 -19.20
N GLU A 319 -26.23 11.49 -19.63
CA GLU A 319 -26.78 12.03 -20.88
C GLU A 319 -26.29 11.25 -22.12
N LYS A 320 -25.03 10.79 -22.11
CA LYS A 320 -24.47 9.92 -23.17
C LYS A 320 -25.00 8.48 -23.13
N GLY A 321 -25.97 8.18 -22.25
CA GLY A 321 -26.69 6.91 -22.23
C GLY A 321 -25.99 5.79 -21.47
N LEU A 322 -25.00 6.08 -20.61
CA LEU A 322 -24.38 5.07 -19.76
C LEU A 322 -25.37 4.64 -18.67
N ARG A 323 -25.81 3.37 -18.73
CA ARG A 323 -26.80 2.79 -17.80
C ARG A 323 -26.19 1.91 -16.72
N ASP A 324 -24.90 1.65 -16.82
CA ASP A 324 -24.14 0.84 -15.87
C ASP A 324 -23.61 1.75 -14.76
N PHE A 325 -24.36 1.81 -13.64
CA PHE A 325 -24.08 2.75 -12.55
C PHE A 325 -22.72 2.52 -11.88
N GLU A 326 -22.15 1.30 -11.94
CA GLU A 326 -20.83 1.01 -11.40
C GLU A 326 -19.71 1.69 -12.21
N LYS A 327 -19.97 2.03 -13.48
CA LYS A 327 -19.02 2.74 -14.36
C LYS A 327 -19.13 4.25 -14.28
N LEU A 328 -20.03 4.80 -13.45
CA LEU A 328 -20.09 6.24 -13.22
C LEU A 328 -18.99 6.67 -12.23
N PRO A 329 -18.62 7.96 -12.24
CA PRO A 329 -17.77 8.53 -11.21
C PRO A 329 -18.45 8.38 -9.83
N PRO A 330 -17.65 8.29 -8.75
CA PRO A 330 -18.19 8.24 -7.39
C PRO A 330 -19.05 9.48 -7.09
N THR A 331 -19.94 9.39 -6.11
CA THR A 331 -20.55 10.59 -5.54
C THR A 331 -19.48 11.43 -4.86
N PHE A 332 -19.67 12.75 -4.78
CA PHE A 332 -18.74 13.63 -4.06
C PHE A 332 -18.51 13.15 -2.62
N ASP A 333 -19.57 12.73 -1.92
CA ASP A 333 -19.45 12.19 -0.55
C ASP A 333 -18.55 10.94 -0.46
N ALA A 334 -18.69 9.99 -1.39
CA ALA A 334 -17.84 8.80 -1.42
C ALA A 334 -16.40 9.13 -1.83
N PHE A 335 -16.22 10.11 -2.73
CA PHE A 335 -14.93 10.63 -3.13
C PHE A 335 -14.22 11.34 -1.97
N GLU A 336 -14.91 12.17 -1.19
CA GLU A 336 -14.33 12.92 -0.07
C GLU A 336 -13.79 11.98 1.02
N VAL A 337 -14.56 10.96 1.43
CA VAL A 337 -14.09 9.97 2.40
C VAL A 337 -12.96 9.09 1.84
N HIS A 338 -12.96 8.83 0.53
CA HIS A 338 -11.84 8.16 -0.14
C HIS A 338 -10.58 9.04 -0.14
N HIS A 339 -10.71 10.33 -0.44
CA HIS A 339 -9.65 11.32 -0.42
C HIS A 339 -9.02 11.42 0.98
N ILE A 340 -9.83 11.45 2.05
CA ILE A 340 -9.35 11.42 3.44
C ILE A 340 -8.46 10.20 3.70
N ARG A 341 -8.90 9.00 3.31
CA ARG A 341 -8.10 7.78 3.51
C ARG A 341 -6.82 7.79 2.70
N SER A 342 -6.90 8.25 1.45
CA SER A 342 -5.74 8.41 0.56
C SER A 342 -4.73 9.41 1.11
N ASN A 343 -5.20 10.52 1.66
CA ASN A 343 -4.36 11.50 2.35
C ASN A 343 -3.63 10.87 3.52
N HIS A 344 -4.34 10.18 4.40
CA HIS A 344 -3.71 9.55 5.56
C HIS A 344 -2.62 8.55 5.17
N GLN A 345 -2.89 7.65 4.22
CA GLN A 345 -1.90 6.68 3.76
C GLN A 345 -0.68 7.36 3.09
N ALA A 346 -0.91 8.36 2.24
CA ALA A 346 0.18 9.08 1.60
C ALA A 346 1.01 9.89 2.62
N LYS A 347 0.37 10.49 3.63
CA LYS A 347 1.02 11.25 4.72
C LYS A 347 1.95 10.37 5.54
N ILE A 348 1.60 9.09 5.75
CA ILE A 348 2.50 8.08 6.33
C ILE A 348 3.72 7.87 5.42
N TRP A 349 3.50 7.60 4.12
CA TRP A 349 4.57 7.32 3.17
C TRP A 349 5.53 8.50 2.95
N TYR A 350 5.03 9.74 2.90
CA TYR A 350 5.85 10.96 2.76
C TYR A 350 6.73 11.25 3.99
N GLN A 351 6.56 10.51 5.09
CA GLN A 351 7.38 10.63 6.30
C GLN A 351 8.31 9.43 6.51
N ALA A 352 8.38 8.48 5.57
CA ALA A 352 9.07 7.21 5.77
C ALA A 352 10.60 7.31 5.97
N ASP A 353 11.24 8.41 5.57
CA ASP A 353 12.66 8.66 5.82
C ASP A 353 12.98 9.09 7.26
N LYS A 354 11.96 9.44 8.05
CA LYS A 354 12.08 9.90 9.43
C LYS A 354 11.72 8.77 10.40
N PRO A 355 12.40 8.63 11.55
CA PRO A 355 12.02 7.64 12.56
C PRO A 355 10.63 7.83 13.16
N ARG A 356 10.07 9.04 13.06
CA ARG A 356 8.79 9.43 13.65
C ARG A 356 7.82 9.85 12.56
N ILE A 357 6.80 9.03 12.34
CA ILE A 357 5.62 9.36 11.55
C ILE A 357 4.61 10.04 12.47
N ALA A 358 4.22 11.26 12.12
CA ALA A 358 3.18 12.03 12.80
C ALA A 358 1.94 12.10 11.90
N VAL A 359 0.89 11.38 12.30
CA VAL A 359 -0.43 11.40 11.68
C VAL A 359 -1.50 11.38 12.77
N GLU A 360 -2.63 12.01 12.49
CA GLU A 360 -3.83 12.00 13.31
C GLU A 360 -4.38 10.58 13.44
N ALA A 361 -5.11 10.30 14.52
CA ALA A 361 -5.71 8.98 14.70
C ALA A 361 -6.72 8.69 13.57
N PRO A 362 -6.73 7.47 12.98
CA PRO A 362 -7.61 7.12 11.86
C PRO A 362 -9.09 7.48 12.04
N GLU A 363 -9.62 7.27 13.24
CA GLU A 363 -11.00 7.52 13.64
C GLU A 363 -11.35 9.02 13.77
N GLU A 364 -10.36 9.89 13.94
CA GLU A 364 -10.58 11.34 14.09
C GLU A 364 -10.74 12.05 12.74
N MET A 365 -10.30 11.43 11.64
CA MET A 365 -10.32 12.06 10.32
C MET A 365 -11.62 11.81 9.52
N GLY A 366 -12.50 10.91 9.98
CA GLY A 366 -13.76 10.59 9.29
C GLY A 366 -13.67 9.57 8.15
N GLY A 367 -12.48 9.05 7.84
CA GLY A 367 -12.28 7.96 6.86
C GLY A 367 -12.50 6.55 7.44
N TRP A 368 -12.40 6.41 8.76
CA TRP A 368 -12.59 5.20 9.53
C TRP A 368 -13.45 5.48 10.77
N LYS A 369 -14.05 4.43 11.32
CA LYS A 369 -14.73 4.44 12.62
C LYS A 369 -14.15 3.31 13.49
N LEU A 370 -13.95 3.58 14.77
CA LEU A 370 -13.56 2.56 15.74
C LEU A 370 -14.79 1.75 16.15
N THR A 371 -14.70 0.42 16.08
CA THR A 371 -15.72 -0.51 16.58
C THR A 371 -15.07 -1.55 17.50
N ASP A 372 -15.88 -2.40 18.14
CA ASP A 372 -15.39 -3.52 18.97
C ASP A 372 -14.48 -4.49 18.19
N SER A 373 -14.62 -4.55 16.86
CA SER A 373 -13.82 -5.40 15.98
C SER A 373 -12.57 -4.70 15.42
N GLY A 374 -12.40 -3.41 15.72
CA GLY A 374 -11.29 -2.56 15.27
C GLY A 374 -11.74 -1.44 14.33
N LEU A 375 -10.80 -0.92 13.54
CA LEU A 375 -11.09 0.14 12.59
C LEU A 375 -11.88 -0.39 11.37
N GLU A 376 -13.07 0.14 11.17
CA GLU A 376 -13.91 -0.11 9.99
C GLU A 376 -13.88 1.08 9.03
N ILE A 377 -13.85 0.80 7.72
CA ILE A 377 -13.85 1.83 6.68
C ILE A 377 -15.22 2.51 6.60
N VAL A 378 -15.23 3.85 6.55
CA VAL A 378 -16.41 4.65 6.25
C VAL A 378 -16.51 4.85 4.74
N TRP A 379 -17.26 3.99 4.05
CA TRP A 379 -17.33 4.02 2.57
C TRP A 379 -18.05 5.25 2.00
N MET A 380 -19.06 5.73 2.73
CA MET A 380 -19.86 6.91 2.43
C MET A 380 -20.62 7.33 3.69
N ARG A 381 -21.00 8.60 3.78
CA ARG A 381 -21.79 9.16 4.89
C ARG A 381 -23.26 9.34 4.47
N LEU A 382 -23.53 9.46 3.18
CA LEU A 382 -24.87 9.58 2.61
C LEU A 382 -25.42 8.22 2.11
N PRO A 383 -26.74 8.08 1.93
CA PRO A 383 -27.33 6.89 1.31
C PRO A 383 -26.85 6.72 -0.14
N ALA A 384 -26.61 5.47 -0.57
CA ALA A 384 -26.18 5.15 -1.94
C ALA A 384 -27.16 5.62 -3.02
N ILE A 385 -28.45 5.63 -2.68
CA ILE A 385 -29.53 6.14 -3.52
C ILE A 385 -30.28 7.16 -2.66
N PRO A 386 -30.31 8.45 -3.04
CA PRO A 386 -31.15 9.43 -2.37
C PRO A 386 -32.60 8.95 -2.35
N ALA A 387 -33.34 9.24 -1.27
CA ALA A 387 -34.74 8.84 -1.16
C ALA A 387 -35.59 9.36 -2.35
N SER A 388 -35.25 10.53 -2.89
CA SER A 388 -35.87 11.08 -4.09
C SER A 388 -35.70 10.19 -5.33
N CYS A 389 -34.57 9.47 -5.47
CA CYS A 389 -34.33 8.57 -6.61
C CYS A 389 -35.14 7.27 -6.54
N THR A 390 -35.44 6.75 -5.33
CA THR A 390 -36.36 5.60 -5.18
C THR A 390 -37.80 5.95 -5.54
N GLU A 391 -38.14 7.23 -5.55
CA GLU A 391 -39.44 7.74 -5.97
C GLU A 391 -39.51 8.01 -7.47
N LEU A 392 -38.38 8.07 -8.20
CA LEU A 392 -38.36 8.38 -9.62
C LEU A 392 -38.92 7.24 -10.47
N VAL A 393 -40.04 7.50 -11.13
CA VAL A 393 -40.65 6.56 -12.07
C VAL A 393 -40.27 6.94 -13.49
N THR A 394 -39.57 6.05 -14.20
CA THR A 394 -39.28 6.21 -15.63
C THR A 394 -40.21 5.35 -16.49
N CYS A 395 -40.64 5.89 -17.64
CA CYS A 395 -41.44 5.16 -18.61
C CYS A 395 -40.58 4.70 -19.79
N ALA A 396 -41.00 3.63 -20.47
CA ALA A 396 -40.38 3.17 -21.71
C ALA A 396 -41.16 3.66 -22.96
N CYS A 397 -42.03 4.65 -22.80
CA CYS A 397 -42.83 5.21 -23.88
C CYS A 397 -41.93 5.88 -24.92
N LYS A 398 -42.24 5.77 -26.22
CA LYS A 398 -41.43 6.40 -27.28
C LYS A 398 -41.88 7.82 -27.64
N SER A 399 -43.14 8.18 -27.37
CA SER A 399 -43.70 9.53 -27.49
C SER A 399 -45.09 9.61 -26.84
N LYS A 400 -45.64 10.83 -26.68
CA LYS A 400 -47.07 11.07 -26.34
C LYS A 400 -47.56 10.39 -25.05
N CYS A 401 -46.77 10.42 -23.97
CA CYS A 401 -47.01 9.79 -22.65
C CYS A 401 -48.34 10.16 -21.95
N ARG A 402 -49.51 9.86 -22.53
CA ARG A 402 -50.85 10.26 -22.07
C ARG A 402 -51.72 9.12 -21.56
N THR A 403 -51.34 7.87 -21.79
CA THR A 403 -52.16 6.71 -21.45
C THR A 403 -51.73 6.12 -20.10
N SER A 404 -52.63 5.36 -19.46
CA SER A 404 -52.36 4.60 -18.22
C SER A 404 -51.23 3.56 -18.34
N ILE A 405 -50.69 3.38 -19.55
CA ILE A 405 -49.51 2.57 -19.87
C ILE A 405 -48.21 3.31 -19.47
N CYS A 406 -48.22 4.65 -19.51
CA CYS A 406 -47.07 5.44 -19.07
C CYS A 406 -46.92 5.35 -17.55
N LYS A 407 -45.82 4.76 -17.08
CA LYS A 407 -45.53 4.62 -15.66
C LYS A 407 -45.42 5.98 -14.94
N CYS A 408 -44.81 6.98 -15.59
CA CYS A 408 -44.69 8.33 -15.04
C CYS A 408 -46.08 8.96 -14.82
N SER A 409 -46.94 8.92 -15.84
CA SER A 409 -48.31 9.43 -15.77
C SER A 409 -49.16 8.70 -14.72
N LYS A 410 -49.05 7.36 -14.65
CA LYS A 410 -49.72 6.55 -13.63
C LYS A 410 -49.28 6.92 -12.20
N SER A 411 -48.03 7.32 -12.04
CA SER A 411 -47.43 7.72 -10.76
C SER A 411 -47.53 9.23 -10.51
N ARG A 412 -48.24 9.97 -11.38
CA ARG A 412 -48.41 11.43 -11.32
C ARG A 412 -47.10 12.21 -11.26
N GLN A 413 -46.08 11.74 -11.98
CA GLN A 413 -44.78 12.39 -12.09
C GLN A 413 -44.52 12.82 -13.53
N ASN A 414 -43.83 13.95 -13.71
CA ASN A 414 -43.37 14.40 -15.03
C ASN A 414 -42.37 13.40 -15.60
N CYS A 415 -42.40 13.22 -16.93
CA CYS A 415 -41.35 12.45 -17.58
C CYS A 415 -40.04 13.24 -17.55
N ILE A 416 -38.97 12.57 -17.13
CA ILE A 416 -37.61 13.11 -17.12
C ILE A 416 -36.80 12.61 -18.32
N PRO A 417 -35.64 13.20 -18.65
CA PRO A 417 -34.78 12.76 -19.76
C PRO A 417 -34.38 11.27 -19.69
N ALA A 418 -34.36 10.68 -18.50
CA ALA A 418 -34.13 9.23 -18.33
C ALA A 418 -35.28 8.34 -18.87
N CYS A 419 -36.43 8.90 -19.23
CA CYS A 419 -37.55 8.16 -19.82
C CYS A 419 -37.29 7.82 -21.29
N GLY A 420 -37.89 6.75 -21.80
CA GLY A 420 -37.81 6.39 -23.23
C GLY A 420 -38.35 7.45 -24.19
N CYS A 421 -39.11 8.44 -23.69
CA CYS A 421 -39.64 9.56 -24.45
C CYS A 421 -38.73 10.80 -24.37
N ASP A 422 -37.64 10.72 -23.60
CA ASP A 422 -36.58 11.71 -23.42
C ASP A 422 -37.06 13.10 -22.94
N ALA A 423 -38.27 13.19 -22.41
CA ALA A 423 -38.99 14.44 -22.11
C ALA A 423 -39.17 15.43 -23.30
N VAL A 424 -38.54 15.23 -24.47
CA VAL A 424 -38.60 16.16 -25.63
C VAL A 424 -39.96 16.12 -26.36
N ASN A 425 -40.53 14.92 -26.55
CA ASN A 425 -41.83 14.72 -27.22
C ASN A 425 -42.86 14.11 -26.26
N CYS A 426 -42.83 14.61 -25.03
CA CYS A 426 -43.68 14.17 -23.94
C CYS A 426 -44.91 15.07 -23.81
N ASN A 427 -46.06 14.49 -23.50
CA ASN A 427 -47.29 15.22 -23.17
C ASN A 427 -47.78 14.87 -21.75
N ASN A 428 -46.87 14.44 -20.88
CA ASN A 428 -47.14 14.09 -19.50
C ASN A 428 -46.76 15.27 -18.62
N ASP A 429 -47.59 16.31 -18.65
CA ASP A 429 -47.43 17.52 -17.85
C ASP A 429 -48.34 17.45 -16.62
N HIS A 430 -47.70 17.25 -15.48
CA HIS A 430 -48.27 17.45 -14.16
C HIS A 430 -47.66 18.74 -13.59
N HIS A 431 -48.46 19.80 -13.59
CA HIS A 431 -48.15 21.06 -12.92
C HIS A 431 -48.29 20.94 -11.40
#